data_AF-A0AAJ7C947-F1
#
_entry.id   AF-A0AAJ7C947-F1
#
_cell.length_a   1.000
_cell.length_b   1.000
_cell.length_c   1.000
_cell.angle_alpha   90.00
_cell.angle_beta   90.00
_cell.angle_gamma   90.00
#
_symmetry.space_group_name_H-M   'P 1'
#
loop_
_entity.id
_entity.type
_entity.pdbx_description
1 polymer ?
#
loop_
_entity_poly.entity_id
_entity_poly.type
_entity_poly.pdbx_seq_one_letter_code
_entity_poly.pdbx_strand_id
1 'polypeptide(L)'
;MNAIEIDRNKNVGLTSLMKGYASLSAGQRSLMENAGWLDVREREKLTNADGYFDVSIPLSLILGFTEDYRKIVVNAKHELILTRAKSDVIAIVQTAPEECKVVIHKLEWLIPYVKVSDRRKIELLRFIERGAPISVSFRTWELYEYPLLPTTSKHVWAVKTSSQLEKPRYVILGFQTSRKNKKNKNASHFDHCNVRDVKLFLNSQCYPYGNLNLNVDHM
;
A
#
# COMPACT_ATOMS: atom_id res chain seq x y z
N MET A 1 13.23 -18.30 -12.08
CA MET A 1 12.08 -18.08 -11.18
C MET A 1 10.92 -18.86 -11.76
N ASN A 2 10.46 -19.91 -11.08
CA ASN A 2 9.60 -20.95 -11.66
C ASN A 2 8.11 -20.58 -11.59
N ALA A 3 7.70 -19.49 -12.24
CA ALA A 3 6.31 -19.01 -12.22
C ALA A 3 5.71 -18.84 -10.79
N ILE A 4 6.56 -18.48 -9.83
CA ILE A 4 6.16 -18.26 -8.44
C ILE A 4 5.71 -16.81 -8.30
N GLU A 5 4.55 -16.60 -7.67
CA GLU A 5 4.11 -15.26 -7.27
C GLU A 5 5.12 -14.68 -6.29
N ILE A 6 5.76 -13.56 -6.68
CA ILE A 6 6.80 -12.93 -5.87
C ILE A 6 6.17 -12.12 -4.76
N ASP A 7 5.14 -11.32 -5.05
CA ASP A 7 4.52 -10.43 -4.09
C ASP A 7 3.06 -10.21 -4.46
N ARG A 8 2.22 -10.02 -3.44
CA ARG A 8 0.79 -9.84 -3.59
C ARG A 8 0.24 -8.97 -2.48
N ASN A 9 -0.56 -7.99 -2.89
CA ASN A 9 -1.23 -7.09 -1.97
C ASN A 9 -2.72 -6.99 -2.31
N LYS A 10 -3.57 -6.89 -1.28
CA LYS A 10 -5.02 -6.72 -1.42
C LYS A 10 -5.41 -5.33 -0.98
N ASN A 11 -6.50 -4.81 -1.56
CA ASN A 11 -7.03 -3.46 -1.27
C ASN A 11 -5.92 -2.41 -1.26
N VAL A 12 -5.13 -2.43 -2.34
CA VAL A 12 -3.85 -1.72 -2.48
C VAL A 12 -3.97 -0.25 -2.09
N GLY A 13 -5.08 0.43 -2.45
CA GLY A 13 -5.30 1.83 -2.06
C GLY A 13 -5.37 2.06 -0.56
N LEU A 14 -6.02 1.19 0.22
CA LEU A 14 -6.08 1.32 1.68
C LEU A 14 -4.75 0.90 2.33
N THR A 15 -4.14 -0.18 1.85
CA THR A 15 -2.86 -0.67 2.38
C THR A 15 -1.74 0.35 2.15
N SER A 16 -1.64 0.92 0.95
CA SER A 16 -0.66 1.96 0.64
C SER A 16 -0.91 3.24 1.43
N LEU A 17 -2.18 3.61 1.63
CA LEU A 17 -2.58 4.73 2.48
C LEU A 17 -2.13 4.54 3.93
N MET A 18 -2.45 3.42 4.56
CA MET A 18 -2.02 3.18 5.95
C MET A 18 -0.50 3.20 6.08
N LYS A 19 0.19 2.56 5.15
CA LYS A 19 1.66 2.56 5.09
C LYS A 19 2.22 3.97 4.97
N GLY A 20 1.75 4.73 3.97
CA GLY A 20 2.36 6.01 3.67
C GLY A 20 2.17 7.05 4.78
N TYR A 21 1.08 6.98 5.55
CA TYR A 21 0.88 7.84 6.73
C TYR A 21 1.99 7.60 7.75
N ALA A 22 2.37 6.33 7.95
CA ALA A 22 3.40 5.93 8.89
C ALA A 22 4.83 6.09 8.36
N SER A 23 5.05 5.97 7.05
CA SER A 23 6.40 5.82 6.48
C SER A 23 6.91 6.97 5.63
N LEU A 24 6.03 7.82 5.07
CA LEU A 24 6.48 8.87 4.15
C LEU A 24 6.98 10.10 4.90
N SER A 25 8.22 10.49 4.60
CA SER A 25 8.77 11.80 4.99
C SER A 25 8.06 12.95 4.29
N ALA A 26 8.14 14.17 4.85
CA ALA A 26 7.49 15.35 4.28
C ALA A 26 7.85 15.58 2.79
N GLY A 27 9.13 15.43 2.42
CA GLY A 27 9.58 15.59 1.04
C GLY A 27 9.12 14.46 0.10
N GLN A 28 8.92 13.24 0.61
CA GLN A 28 8.32 12.17 -0.20
C GLN A 28 6.83 12.40 -0.40
N ARG A 29 6.12 12.93 0.61
CA ARG A 29 4.69 13.24 0.51
C ARG A 29 4.41 14.24 -0.61
N SER A 30 5.22 15.30 -0.74
CA SER A 30 5.07 16.29 -1.82
C SER A 30 5.30 15.70 -3.21
N LEU A 31 6.18 14.71 -3.34
CA LEU A 31 6.41 14.02 -4.62
C LEU A 31 5.28 13.05 -5.00
N MET A 32 4.36 12.75 -4.07
CA MET A 32 3.32 11.76 -4.25
C MET A 32 1.93 12.36 -4.51
N GLU A 33 1.82 13.68 -4.68
CA GLU A 33 0.56 14.36 -5.01
C GLU A 33 -0.12 13.74 -6.25
N ASN A 34 0.64 13.49 -7.33
CA ASN A 34 0.13 12.85 -8.54
C ASN A 34 -0.26 11.37 -8.33
N ALA A 35 0.25 10.71 -7.28
CA ALA A 35 -0.14 9.35 -6.90
C ALA A 35 -1.42 9.32 -6.05
N GLY A 36 -2.09 10.46 -5.84
CA GLY A 36 -3.26 10.60 -4.98
C GLY A 36 -2.92 10.62 -3.49
N TRP A 37 -1.67 10.97 -3.15
CA TRP A 37 -1.23 11.04 -1.76
C TRP A 37 -1.59 12.38 -1.12
N LEU A 38 -2.48 12.33 -0.12
CA LEU A 38 -3.04 13.47 0.61
C LEU A 38 -3.82 14.44 -0.30
N ASP A 39 -4.56 15.34 0.36
CA ASP A 39 -5.37 16.41 -0.20
C ASP A 39 -4.52 17.25 -1.18
N VAL A 40 -4.39 16.79 -2.43
CA VAL A 40 -4.24 17.69 -3.57
C VAL A 40 -5.38 18.63 -3.34
N ARG A 41 -5.07 19.82 -2.78
CA ARG A 41 -6.06 20.79 -2.32
C ARG A 41 -7.21 20.66 -3.31
N GLU A 42 -8.42 20.29 -2.89
CA GLU A 42 -9.60 20.04 -3.76
C GLU A 42 -9.94 21.22 -4.72
N ARG A 43 -9.06 22.21 -4.79
CA ARG A 43 -8.93 23.39 -5.62
C ARG A 43 -8.17 23.13 -6.94
N GLU A 44 -7.34 22.10 -7.05
CA GLU A 44 -6.53 21.90 -8.26
C GLU A 44 -7.18 20.95 -9.27
N LYS A 45 -7.40 21.46 -10.49
CA LYS A 45 -7.93 20.68 -11.59
C LYS A 45 -6.80 19.86 -12.22
N LEU A 46 -6.81 18.55 -11.97
CA LEU A 46 -5.86 17.59 -12.55
C LEU A 46 -6.26 17.11 -13.95
N THR A 47 -7.44 17.51 -14.44
CA THR A 47 -7.93 17.13 -15.76
C THR A 47 -7.60 18.18 -16.81
N ASN A 48 -7.29 17.71 -18.03
CA ASN A 48 -7.18 18.57 -19.19
C ASN A 48 -8.56 19.11 -19.65
N ALA A 49 -8.60 19.86 -20.75
CA ALA A 49 -9.83 20.44 -21.29
C ALA A 49 -10.87 19.35 -21.66
N ASP A 50 -10.40 18.19 -22.08
CA ASP A 50 -11.22 17.05 -22.51
C ASP A 50 -11.58 16.09 -21.35
N GLY A 51 -11.16 16.40 -20.11
CA GLY A 51 -11.48 15.61 -18.91
C GLY A 51 -10.54 14.44 -18.62
N TYR A 52 -9.45 14.26 -19.38
CA TYR A 52 -8.43 13.24 -19.12
C TYR A 52 -7.43 13.69 -18.06
N PHE A 53 -6.90 12.73 -17.32
CA PHE A 53 -5.84 12.92 -16.34
C PHE A 53 -4.87 11.73 -16.38
N ASP A 54 -3.63 11.97 -15.95
CA ASP A 54 -2.59 10.95 -15.83
C ASP A 54 -2.13 10.82 -14.38
N VAL A 55 -1.89 9.59 -13.95
CA VAL A 55 -1.45 9.24 -12.59
C VAL A 55 -0.25 8.31 -12.66
N SER A 56 0.79 8.63 -11.88
CA SER A 56 1.99 7.83 -11.72
C SER A 56 2.10 7.34 -10.27
N ILE A 57 2.04 6.03 -10.07
CA ILE A 57 2.13 5.40 -8.75
C ILE A 57 3.45 4.62 -8.66
N PRO A 58 4.35 4.98 -7.73
CA PRO A 58 5.58 4.22 -7.51
C PRO A 58 5.26 2.77 -7.14
N LEU A 59 5.89 1.81 -7.81
CA LEU A 59 5.65 0.39 -7.52
C LEU A 59 6.00 0.03 -6.05
N SER A 60 6.97 0.72 -5.46
CA SER A 60 7.37 0.53 -4.04
C SER A 60 6.29 0.94 -3.04
N LEU A 61 5.28 1.69 -3.48
CA LEU A 61 4.11 2.03 -2.66
C LEU A 61 3.14 0.85 -2.57
N ILE A 62 3.08 0.01 -3.60
CA ILE A 62 2.06 -1.03 -3.75
C ILE A 62 2.61 -2.44 -3.50
N LEU A 63 3.90 -2.67 -3.77
CA LEU A 63 4.60 -3.94 -3.61
C LEU A 63 5.82 -3.75 -2.71
N GLY A 64 6.03 -4.66 -1.76
CA GLY A 64 7.21 -4.68 -0.90
C GLY A 64 8.46 -5.19 -1.63
N PHE A 65 8.30 -6.07 -2.62
CA PHE A 65 9.40 -6.53 -3.45
C PHE A 65 10.14 -5.35 -4.10
N THR A 66 9.41 -4.40 -4.67
CA THR A 66 9.98 -3.22 -5.35
C THR A 66 10.49 -2.14 -4.39
N GLU A 67 10.15 -2.24 -3.10
CA GLU A 67 10.68 -1.37 -2.04
C GLU A 67 12.03 -1.87 -1.50
N ASP A 68 12.12 -3.17 -1.21
CA ASP A 68 13.26 -3.75 -0.50
C ASP A 68 14.28 -4.42 -1.42
N TYR A 69 13.86 -5.02 -2.53
CA TYR A 69 14.75 -5.76 -3.41
C TYR A 69 15.47 -4.82 -4.38
N ARG A 70 16.77 -4.61 -4.12
CA ARG A 70 17.63 -3.68 -4.90
C ARG A 70 18.61 -4.37 -5.84
N LYS A 71 18.49 -5.68 -6.05
CA LYS A 71 19.39 -6.44 -6.93
C LYS A 71 18.77 -6.59 -8.32
N ILE A 72 19.63 -6.84 -9.30
CA ILE A 72 19.22 -7.03 -10.70
C ILE A 72 18.56 -8.41 -10.84
N VAL A 73 17.45 -8.47 -11.56
CA VAL A 73 16.83 -9.72 -12.02
C VAL A 73 17.18 -9.90 -13.50
N VAL A 74 17.82 -11.02 -13.85
CA VAL A 74 18.28 -11.31 -15.21
C VAL A 74 17.42 -12.41 -15.83
N ASN A 75 17.03 -12.24 -17.10
CA ASN A 75 16.30 -13.22 -17.90
C ASN A 75 14.99 -13.71 -17.24
N ALA A 76 14.33 -12.87 -16.43
CA ALA A 76 13.01 -13.17 -15.90
C ALA A 76 11.93 -12.56 -16.80
N LYS A 77 10.94 -13.37 -17.16
CA LYS A 77 9.66 -12.86 -17.64
C LYS A 77 8.93 -12.26 -16.44
N HIS A 78 8.59 -10.98 -16.53
CA HIS A 78 7.84 -10.30 -15.49
C HIS A 78 6.36 -10.25 -15.89
N GLU A 79 5.47 -10.47 -14.93
CA GLU A 79 4.03 -10.38 -15.09
C GLU A 79 3.47 -9.59 -13.92
N LEU A 80 2.58 -8.63 -14.21
CA LEU A 80 1.86 -7.85 -13.22
C LEU A 80 0.37 -8.03 -13.46
N ILE A 81 -0.32 -8.61 -12.47
CA ILE A 81 -1.76 -8.84 -12.52
C ILE A 81 -2.46 -7.79 -11.66
N LEU A 82 -3.30 -6.97 -12.29
CA LEU A 82 -4.16 -6.02 -11.59
C LEU A 82 -5.61 -6.49 -11.66
N THR A 83 -6.28 -6.55 -10.51
CA THR A 83 -7.71 -6.86 -10.44
C THR A 83 -8.47 -5.61 -10.01
N ARG A 84 -9.28 -5.06 -10.92
CA ARG A 84 -10.13 -3.90 -10.65
C ARG A 84 -11.47 -4.34 -10.04
N ALA A 85 -11.95 -3.61 -9.04
CA ALA A 85 -13.30 -3.81 -8.51
C ALA A 85 -14.36 -3.51 -9.57
N LYS A 86 -15.56 -4.08 -9.43
CA LYS A 86 -16.69 -3.82 -10.34
C LYS A 86 -17.23 -2.38 -10.26
N SER A 87 -16.88 -1.66 -9.20
CA SER A 87 -17.41 -0.34 -8.87
C SER A 87 -16.27 0.64 -8.58
N ASP A 88 -16.46 1.89 -9.02
CA ASP A 88 -15.49 2.98 -8.86
C ASP A 88 -15.73 3.83 -7.62
N VAL A 89 -16.70 3.44 -6.77
CA VAL A 89 -17.11 4.26 -5.61
C VAL A 89 -15.95 4.52 -4.64
N ILE A 90 -14.96 3.64 -4.57
CA ILE A 90 -13.77 3.84 -3.72
C ILE A 90 -12.75 4.82 -4.32
N ALA A 91 -12.87 5.15 -5.60
CA ALA A 91 -11.96 6.02 -6.33
C ALA A 91 -12.55 7.44 -6.56
N ILE A 92 -13.80 7.67 -6.17
CA ILE A 92 -14.54 8.89 -6.47
C ILE A 92 -15.10 9.48 -5.16
N VAL A 93 -14.78 10.74 -4.91
CA VAL A 93 -15.47 11.58 -3.94
C VAL A 93 -16.29 12.60 -4.71
N GLN A 94 -17.61 12.60 -4.51
CA GLN A 94 -18.54 13.52 -5.16
C GLN A 94 -19.62 13.98 -4.17
N THR A 95 -19.98 15.25 -4.26
CA THR A 95 -21.15 15.84 -3.60
C THR A 95 -22.32 16.01 -4.58
N ALA A 96 -22.03 16.06 -5.89
CA ALA A 96 -23.02 16.17 -6.95
C ALA A 96 -23.83 14.88 -7.16
N PRO A 97 -25.08 14.98 -7.65
CA PRO A 97 -25.95 13.82 -7.90
C PRO A 97 -25.56 13.04 -9.16
N GLU A 98 -24.76 13.62 -10.06
CA GLU A 98 -24.34 13.00 -11.31
C GLU A 98 -23.45 11.78 -11.07
N GLU A 99 -23.59 10.75 -11.90
CA GLU A 99 -22.74 9.57 -11.81
C GLU A 99 -21.40 9.81 -12.51
N CYS A 100 -20.32 9.93 -11.73
CA CYS A 100 -18.98 9.89 -12.28
C CYS A 100 -18.50 8.43 -12.47
N LYS A 101 -17.71 8.20 -13.52
CA LYS A 101 -17.07 6.91 -13.81
C LYS A 101 -15.63 7.15 -14.23
N VAL A 102 -14.72 6.30 -13.74
CA VAL A 102 -13.30 6.37 -14.14
C VAL A 102 -13.07 5.38 -15.28
N VAL A 103 -12.49 5.82 -16.39
CA VAL A 103 -12.16 4.93 -17.52
C VAL A 103 -10.64 4.91 -17.71
N ILE A 104 -10.07 3.72 -17.52
CA ILE A 104 -8.63 3.50 -17.74
C ILE A 104 -8.44 3.26 -19.24
N HIS A 105 -7.87 4.24 -19.92
CA HIS A 105 -7.58 4.16 -21.36
C HIS A 105 -6.24 3.49 -21.63
N LYS A 106 -5.24 3.81 -20.81
CA LYS A 106 -3.88 3.30 -20.93
C LYS A 106 -3.37 2.93 -19.55
N LEU A 107 -2.68 1.80 -19.47
CA LEU A 107 -2.02 1.35 -18.27
C LEU A 107 -0.61 0.90 -18.66
N GLU A 108 0.39 1.55 -18.08
CA GLU A 108 1.80 1.24 -18.30
C GLU A 108 2.49 1.02 -16.95
N TRP A 109 3.49 0.15 -16.98
CA TRP A 109 4.41 -0.05 -15.87
C TRP A 109 5.82 0.24 -16.35
N LEU A 110 6.56 1.00 -15.55
CA LEU A 110 7.90 1.44 -15.89
C LEU A 110 8.88 0.72 -14.96
N ILE A 111 9.69 -0.17 -15.54
CA ILE A 111 10.76 -0.86 -14.81
C ILE A 111 12.10 -0.35 -15.35
N PRO A 112 13.03 0.08 -14.48
CA PRO A 112 14.37 0.45 -14.90
C PRO A 112 15.10 -0.71 -15.58
N TYR A 113 15.59 -0.49 -16.79
CA TYR A 113 16.42 -1.44 -17.52
C TYR A 113 17.90 -1.06 -17.37
N VAL A 114 18.70 -1.97 -16.81
CA VAL A 114 20.13 -1.75 -16.59
C VAL A 114 20.95 -2.44 -17.68
N LYS A 115 21.69 -1.65 -18.46
CA LYS A 115 22.67 -2.16 -19.43
C LYS A 115 24.07 -2.12 -18.82
N VAL A 116 24.69 -3.29 -18.69
CA VAL A 116 26.07 -3.42 -18.21
C VAL A 116 27.07 -3.29 -19.37
N SER A 117 28.28 -2.78 -19.09
CA SER A 117 29.38 -2.78 -20.06
C SER A 117 29.84 -4.21 -20.39
N ASP A 118 30.47 -4.42 -21.54
CA ASP A 118 30.86 -5.75 -22.00
C ASP A 118 31.77 -6.48 -21.01
N ARG A 119 32.74 -5.77 -20.40
CA ARG A 119 33.61 -6.34 -19.36
C ARG A 119 32.81 -6.85 -18.16
N ARG A 120 31.85 -6.05 -17.66
CA ARG A 120 30.99 -6.43 -16.52
C ARG A 120 29.98 -7.50 -16.90
N LYS A 121 29.54 -7.54 -18.15
CA LYS A 121 28.65 -8.58 -18.67
C LYS A 121 29.27 -9.97 -18.56
N ILE A 122 30.55 -10.11 -18.90
CA ILE A 122 31.29 -11.39 -18.79
C ILE A 122 31.40 -11.83 -17.32
N GLU A 123 31.64 -10.90 -16.39
CA GLU A 123 31.66 -11.19 -14.95
C GLU A 123 30.28 -11.63 -14.44
N LEU A 124 29.21 -10.95 -14.87
CA LEU A 124 27.83 -11.27 -14.50
C LEU A 124 27.39 -12.64 -15.06
N LEU A 125 27.72 -12.95 -16.32
CA LEU A 125 27.42 -14.25 -16.93
C LEU A 125 28.10 -15.39 -16.17
N ARG A 126 29.38 -15.23 -15.81
CA ARG A 126 30.10 -16.22 -14.98
C ARG A 126 29.45 -16.41 -13.60
N PHE A 127 28.90 -15.35 -13.00
CA PHE A 127 28.16 -15.46 -11.74
C PHE A 127 26.84 -16.23 -11.92
N ILE A 128 26.11 -15.97 -13.01
CA ILE A 128 24.85 -16.68 -13.33
C ILE A 128 25.12 -18.16 -13.61
N GLU A 129 26.17 -18.48 -14.37
CA GLU A 129 26.58 -19.86 -14.70
C GLU A 129 26.93 -20.68 -13.47
N ARG A 130 27.50 -20.06 -12.43
CA ARG A 130 27.76 -20.73 -11.14
C ARG A 130 26.49 -21.18 -10.43
N GLY A 131 25.32 -20.68 -10.83
CA GLY A 131 24.03 -21.07 -10.25
C GLY A 131 23.88 -20.74 -8.77
N ALA A 132 24.67 -19.80 -8.24
CA ALA A 132 24.62 -19.44 -6.83
C ALA A 132 23.21 -18.90 -6.48
N PRO A 133 22.54 -19.44 -5.44
CA PRO A 133 21.21 -18.99 -5.07
C PRO A 133 21.28 -17.52 -4.60
N ILE A 134 20.40 -16.69 -5.16
CA ILE A 134 20.25 -15.30 -4.74
C ILE A 134 19.08 -15.24 -3.77
N SER A 135 19.36 -14.85 -2.52
CA SER A 135 18.30 -14.58 -1.57
C SER A 135 17.50 -13.33 -1.99
N VAL A 136 16.19 -13.52 -2.11
CA VAL A 136 15.20 -12.48 -2.39
C VAL A 136 14.45 -12.23 -1.09
N SER A 137 14.89 -11.21 -0.34
CA SER A 137 14.29 -10.85 0.94
C SER A 137 13.65 -9.47 0.82
N PHE A 138 12.37 -9.40 1.16
CA PHE A 138 11.58 -8.18 1.19
C PHE A 138 10.45 -8.33 2.22
N ARG A 139 9.85 -7.23 2.62
CA ARG A 139 8.71 -7.21 3.54
C ARG A 139 7.40 -7.35 2.75
N THR A 140 6.55 -8.28 3.16
CA THR A 140 5.19 -8.43 2.66
C THR A 140 4.22 -7.54 3.45
N TRP A 141 3.10 -7.19 2.83
CA TRP A 141 2.04 -6.40 3.47
C TRP A 141 0.76 -7.22 3.53
N GLU A 142 0.20 -7.36 4.74
CA GLU A 142 -1.06 -8.05 4.95
C GLU A 142 -2.08 -7.08 5.56
N LEU A 143 -3.19 -6.89 4.86
CA LEU A 143 -4.32 -6.11 5.34
C LEU A 143 -5.40 -7.03 5.89
N TYR A 144 -5.84 -6.72 7.11
CA TYR A 144 -7.01 -7.30 7.73
C TYR A 144 -8.04 -6.20 7.96
N GLU A 145 -9.29 -6.50 7.67
CA GLU A 145 -10.41 -5.58 7.89
C GLU A 145 -11.44 -6.22 8.82
N TYR A 146 -11.85 -5.46 9.83
CA TYR A 146 -12.96 -5.81 10.70
C TYR A 146 -14.13 -4.85 10.42
N PRO A 147 -15.20 -5.32 9.76
CA PRO A 147 -16.18 -4.42 9.12
C PRO A 147 -17.10 -3.68 10.10
N LEU A 148 -17.29 -4.19 11.32
CA LEU A 148 -18.20 -3.61 12.30
C LEU A 148 -17.60 -3.66 13.70
N LEU A 149 -17.10 -2.53 14.19
CA LEU A 149 -16.66 -2.41 15.57
C LEU A 149 -17.87 -2.39 16.52
N PRO A 150 -17.90 -3.24 17.56
CA PRO A 150 -18.98 -3.21 18.55
C PRO A 150 -18.96 -1.90 19.34
N THR A 151 -20.12 -1.47 19.85
CA THR A 151 -20.27 -0.28 20.71
C THR A 151 -19.79 -0.48 22.15
N THR A 152 -19.00 -1.52 22.40
CA THR A 152 -18.45 -1.88 23.70
C THR A 152 -17.22 -1.03 24.04
N SER A 153 -16.98 -0.79 25.33
CA SER A 153 -15.80 -0.06 25.82
C SER A 153 -14.47 -0.80 25.65
N LYS A 154 -14.52 -2.13 25.44
CA LYS A 154 -13.34 -2.98 25.19
C LYS A 154 -13.69 -4.00 24.12
N HIS A 155 -12.76 -4.20 23.19
CA HIS A 155 -12.90 -5.19 22.14
C HIS A 155 -11.56 -5.89 21.91
N VAL A 156 -11.60 -7.20 21.67
CA VAL A 156 -10.44 -8.02 21.32
C VAL A 156 -10.69 -8.61 19.94
N TRP A 157 -9.78 -8.31 19.01
CA TRP A 157 -9.82 -8.83 17.65
C TRP A 157 -8.68 -9.82 17.44
N ALA A 158 -9.02 -11.09 17.24
CA ALA A 158 -8.06 -12.13 16.90
C ALA A 158 -7.77 -12.11 15.40
N VAL A 159 -6.53 -11.75 15.04
CA VAL A 159 -6.04 -11.75 13.66
C VAL A 159 -5.16 -12.97 13.44
N LYS A 160 -5.49 -13.78 12.43
CA LYS A 160 -4.65 -14.89 11.99
C LYS A 160 -3.70 -14.41 10.90
N THR A 161 -2.44 -14.19 11.26
CA THR A 161 -1.35 -13.87 10.31
C THR A 161 -1.03 -15.08 9.43
N SER A 162 -0.34 -14.88 8.31
CA SER A 162 0.17 -15.99 7.48
C SER A 162 1.25 -16.83 8.20
N SER A 163 1.79 -17.83 7.49
CA SER A 163 2.55 -18.96 8.03
C SER A 163 3.61 -18.59 9.07
N GLN A 164 3.92 -19.52 9.99
CA GLN A 164 4.86 -19.32 11.13
C GLN A 164 6.29 -18.87 10.74
N LEU A 165 6.63 -18.85 9.46
CA LEU A 165 7.93 -18.41 8.96
C LEU A 165 8.05 -16.89 8.89
N GLU A 166 6.94 -16.17 8.69
CA GLU A 166 6.92 -14.71 8.60
C GLU A 166 6.62 -14.10 9.97
N LYS A 167 7.46 -13.15 10.41
CA LYS A 167 7.27 -12.43 11.67
C LYS A 167 6.87 -10.98 11.38
N PRO A 168 5.72 -10.49 11.88
CA PRO A 168 5.33 -9.10 11.67
C PRO A 168 6.34 -8.18 12.35
N ARG A 169 6.88 -7.22 11.59
CA ARG A 169 7.82 -6.21 12.12
C ARG A 169 7.11 -4.95 12.60
N TYR A 170 5.98 -4.62 11.98
CA TYR A 170 5.19 -3.44 12.26
C TYR A 170 3.72 -3.82 12.20
N VAL A 171 2.92 -3.21 13.06
CA VAL A 171 1.47 -3.31 13.05
C VAL A 171 0.92 -1.89 13.04
N ILE A 172 0.10 -1.58 12.04
CA ILE A 172 -0.56 -0.29 11.89
C ILE A 172 -2.05 -0.54 12.08
N LEU A 173 -2.67 0.21 12.98
CA LEU A 173 -4.11 0.17 13.22
C LEU A 173 -4.71 1.50 12.80
N GLY A 174 -5.82 1.43 12.06
CA GLY A 174 -6.58 2.59 11.63
C GLY A 174 -8.06 2.30 11.72
N PHE A 175 -8.85 3.35 12.00
CA PHE A 175 -10.30 3.25 12.13
C PHE A 175 -10.97 4.15 11.09
N GLN A 176 -12.10 3.68 10.54
CA GLN A 176 -12.92 4.47 9.63
C GLN A 176 -14.41 4.28 9.94
N THR A 177 -15.14 5.40 9.97
CA THR A 177 -16.55 5.49 10.31
C THR A 177 -17.34 5.83 9.06
N SER A 178 -18.10 4.85 8.56
CA SER A 178 -19.03 5.01 7.44
C SER A 178 -18.40 5.66 6.20
N ARG A 179 -17.17 5.29 5.82
CA ARG A 179 -16.48 5.81 4.62
C ARG A 179 -16.45 4.81 3.47
N LYS A 180 -16.35 3.52 3.77
CA LYS A 180 -16.28 2.47 2.76
C LYS A 180 -17.52 2.50 1.88
N ASN A 181 -17.31 2.52 0.56
CA ASN A 181 -18.35 2.60 -0.46
C ASN A 181 -19.30 3.82 -0.30
N LYS A 182 -18.81 4.95 0.22
CA LYS A 182 -19.58 6.20 0.29
C LYS A 182 -18.98 7.24 -0.64
N LYS A 183 -19.76 7.63 -1.66
CA LYS A 183 -19.36 8.65 -2.65
C LYS A 183 -19.14 10.04 -2.03
N ASN A 184 -19.83 10.36 -0.94
CA ASN A 184 -19.80 11.69 -0.32
C ASN A 184 -18.78 11.83 0.82
N LYS A 185 -17.91 10.84 1.04
CA LYS A 185 -16.89 10.89 2.09
C LYS A 185 -15.55 10.45 1.56
N ASN A 186 -14.50 11.18 1.93
CA ASN A 186 -13.15 10.82 1.57
C ASN A 186 -12.69 9.56 2.33
N ALA A 187 -12.43 8.48 1.59
CA ALA A 187 -11.95 7.20 2.12
C ALA A 187 -10.47 7.24 2.53
N SER A 188 -9.75 8.34 2.29
CA SER A 188 -8.36 8.49 2.72
C SER A 188 -8.19 8.96 4.16
N HIS A 189 -9.29 9.30 4.83
CA HIS A 189 -9.28 9.81 6.21
C HIS A 189 -9.54 8.68 7.21
N PHE A 190 -8.81 8.70 8.32
CA PHE A 190 -9.03 7.84 9.48
C PHE A 190 -9.68 8.64 10.61
N ASP A 191 -10.49 7.97 11.42
CA ASP A 191 -11.10 8.56 12.62
C ASP A 191 -10.36 8.12 13.88
N HIS A 192 -10.46 8.95 14.91
CA HIS A 192 -9.96 8.61 16.23
C HIS A 192 -10.83 7.57 16.96
N CYS A 193 -12.13 7.53 16.65
CA CYS A 193 -13.12 6.65 17.30
C CYS A 193 -13.10 6.69 18.84
N ASN A 194 -12.59 7.77 19.45
CA ASN A 194 -12.40 7.94 20.90
C ASN A 194 -11.63 6.79 21.56
N VAL A 195 -10.72 6.15 20.81
CA VAL A 195 -9.90 5.04 21.32
C VAL A 195 -8.80 5.60 22.20
N ARG A 196 -8.83 5.26 23.49
CA ARG A 196 -7.80 5.69 24.46
C ARG A 196 -6.62 4.75 24.57
N ASP A 197 -6.85 3.45 24.36
CA ASP A 197 -5.84 2.42 24.57
C ASP A 197 -5.93 1.33 23.51
N VAL A 198 -4.77 0.94 22.99
CA VAL A 198 -4.60 -0.16 22.04
C VAL A 198 -3.48 -1.04 22.56
N LYS A 199 -3.71 -2.36 22.59
CA LYS A 199 -2.71 -3.36 22.97
C LYS A 199 -2.67 -4.47 21.94
N LEU A 200 -1.47 -4.76 21.45
CA LEU A 200 -1.15 -5.88 20.57
C LEU A 200 -0.58 -7.01 21.42
N PHE A 201 -1.22 -8.17 21.36
CA PHE A 201 -0.71 -9.40 21.97
C PHE A 201 -0.08 -10.27 20.89
N LEU A 202 1.23 -10.50 20.97
CA LEU A 202 1.99 -11.29 20.01
C LEU A 202 3.00 -12.18 20.75
N ASN A 203 3.02 -13.49 20.46
CA ASN A 203 3.94 -14.46 21.06
C ASN A 203 4.00 -14.36 22.61
N SER A 204 2.83 -14.28 23.25
CA SER A 204 2.68 -14.12 24.71
C SER A 204 3.26 -12.82 25.29
N GLN A 205 3.59 -11.83 24.45
CA GLN A 205 4.00 -10.48 24.85
C GLN A 205 2.93 -9.45 24.49
N CYS A 206 2.90 -8.33 25.23
CA CYS A 206 1.95 -7.23 25.05
C CYS A 206 2.69 -5.95 24.67
N TYR A 207 2.22 -5.28 23.61
CA TYR A 207 2.79 -4.04 23.09
C TYR A 207 1.71 -2.97 22.87
N PRO A 208 1.92 -1.73 23.32
CA PRO A 208 2.88 -1.36 24.36
C PRO A 208 2.53 -2.03 25.70
N TYR A 209 3.51 -2.08 26.61
CA TYR A 209 3.30 -2.63 27.95
C TYR A 209 2.36 -1.75 28.78
N GLY A 210 2.56 -0.44 28.72
CA GLY A 210 1.73 0.56 29.39
C GLY A 210 0.44 0.87 28.63
N ASN A 211 -0.45 1.61 29.29
CA ASN A 211 -1.58 2.25 28.63
C ASN A 211 -1.06 3.44 27.81
N LEU A 212 -1.62 3.63 26.62
CA LEU A 212 -1.26 4.74 25.74
C LEU A 212 -1.90 6.04 26.19
N ASN A 213 -3.09 5.97 26.81
CA ASN A 213 -3.88 7.14 27.21
C ASN A 213 -4.00 8.19 26.08
N LEU A 214 -4.32 7.71 24.86
CA LEU A 214 -4.45 8.55 23.68
C LEU A 214 -5.52 9.62 23.92
N ASN A 215 -5.14 10.88 23.71
CA ASN A 215 -6.03 12.02 23.68
C ASN A 215 -5.74 12.79 22.38
N VAL A 216 -6.51 12.49 21.33
CA VAL A 216 -6.32 13.05 19.99
C VAL A 216 -7.43 14.05 19.66
N ASP A 217 -8.04 14.67 20.67
CA ASP A 217 -9.09 15.69 20.48
C ASP A 217 -8.58 16.98 19.80
N HIS A 218 -7.26 17.08 19.53
CA HIS A 218 -6.61 18.22 18.91
C HIS A 218 -5.48 17.81 17.93
N MET A 219 -5.82 17.25 16.77
CA MET A 219 -4.88 17.15 15.65
C MET A 219 -5.54 17.56 14.33
#